data_AF-A0A0R1RXB0-F1
#
_entry.id   AF-A0A0R1RXB0-F1
#
_cell.length_a   1.000
_cell.length_b   1.000
_cell.length_c   1.000
_cell.angle_alpha   90.00
_cell.angle_beta   90.00
_cell.angle_gamma   90.00
#
_symmetry.space_group_name_H-M   'P 1'
#
loop_
_entity.id
_entity.type
_entity.pdbx_description
1 polymer ?
#
loop_
_entity_poly.entity_id
_entity_poly.type
_entity_poly.pdbx_seq_one_letter_code
_entity_poly.pdbx_strand_id
1 'polypeptide(L)'
;MSKLMLNIYIYILIILVIVGILQYLLSLKKLVIIPVFLLTVVAGLRASNIGPDTINYVNDYNSILWGYGSYKHFELGYTWLEKIFSFFGAQVSVFLCFISLISLTIIASRYGKYTRYSVVAMLYYYVRFFLNRDMNQIRAALAAAILLFSIKYIGERRIIPTIGIILLASSIHSASLIALAVYPLYWIIWIKINSKKKILLIYLIAVFLLVPLSYAVAPYVETVFSGTEIGNTYITTSSGYVSDNGNGLLNPVILMQVIISVIGLSFVDIGEKRPYFKVLLSFYMLSTLILIFFNQYYVLAGRLSTMLATIEPLIVITVSEKITPKFISRASLIFLCILVFYLINISTGSIQNYYLPYSFMH
;
A
#
# COMPACT_ATOMS: atom_id res chain seq x y z
N MET A 1 -2.60 -4.48 -29.65
CA MET A 1 -2.09 -3.15 -29.22
C MET A 1 -3.22 -2.13 -29.37
N SER A 2 -4.17 -2.14 -28.42
CA SER A 2 -5.18 -1.07 -28.35
C SER A 2 -4.43 0.25 -28.09
N LYS A 3 -4.79 1.30 -28.84
CA LYS A 3 -4.27 2.65 -28.65
C LYS A 3 -4.29 2.94 -27.16
N LEU A 4 -3.17 3.40 -26.61
CA LEU A 4 -3.07 3.99 -25.28
C LEU A 4 -3.98 5.23 -25.28
N MET A 5 -5.29 5.04 -25.19
CA MET A 5 -6.25 6.13 -25.21
C MET A 5 -5.98 6.94 -23.96
N LEU A 6 -5.75 8.24 -24.17
CA LEU A 6 -5.52 9.21 -23.12
C LEU A 6 -6.74 9.16 -22.18
N ASN A 7 -6.56 8.54 -21.03
CA ASN A 7 -7.60 8.36 -20.02
C ASN A 7 -7.26 9.17 -18.77
N ILE A 8 -8.24 9.33 -17.88
CA ILE A 8 -8.11 10.13 -16.67
C ILE A 8 -6.86 9.77 -15.85
N TYR A 9 -6.47 8.49 -15.79
CA TYR A 9 -5.31 8.03 -15.04
C TYR A 9 -3.97 8.47 -15.65
N ILE A 10 -3.89 8.58 -16.98
CA ILE A 10 -2.71 9.11 -17.67
C ILE A 10 -2.61 10.63 -17.45
N TYR A 11 -3.73 11.35 -17.50
CA TYR A 11 -3.75 12.78 -17.20
C TYR A 11 -3.32 13.06 -15.75
N ILE A 12 -3.81 12.28 -14.78
CA ILE A 12 -3.38 12.36 -13.38
C ILE A 12 -1.88 12.10 -13.27
N LEU A 13 -1.35 11.06 -13.96
CA LEU A 13 0.08 10.78 -13.97
C LEU A 13 0.90 11.98 -14.43
N ILE A 14 0.51 12.59 -15.56
CA ILE A 14 1.19 13.76 -16.13
C ILE A 14 1.13 14.94 -15.15
N ILE A 15 -0.03 15.23 -14.57
CA ILE A 15 -0.20 16.32 -13.59
C ILE A 15 0.72 16.07 -12.38
N LEU A 16 0.74 14.86 -11.83
CA LEU A 16 1.58 14.52 -10.68
C LEU A 16 3.08 14.63 -10.99
N VAL A 17 3.50 14.27 -12.20
CA VAL A 17 4.89 14.47 -12.68
C VAL A 17 5.22 15.96 -12.74
N ILE A 18 4.36 16.78 -13.36
CA ILE A 18 4.56 18.23 -13.47
C ILE A 18 4.64 18.86 -12.07
N VAL A 19 3.69 18.56 -11.18
CA VAL A 19 3.68 19.09 -9.81
C VAL A 19 4.90 18.60 -9.02
N GLY A 20 5.38 17.38 -9.26
CA GLY A 20 6.60 16.85 -8.66
C GLY A 20 7.85 17.63 -9.08
N ILE A 21 7.94 17.96 -10.38
CA ILE A 21 9.01 18.81 -10.92
C ILE A 21 8.90 20.23 -10.33
N LEU A 22 7.71 20.81 -10.28
CA LEU A 22 7.49 22.15 -9.71
C LEU A 22 7.81 22.22 -8.21
N GLN A 23 7.41 21.22 -7.41
CA GLN A 23 7.79 21.13 -6.00
C GLN A 23 9.30 21.16 -5.84
N TYR A 24 10.02 20.50 -6.74
CA TYR A 24 11.46 20.54 -6.72
C TYR A 24 12.00 21.94 -7.10
N LEU A 25 11.61 22.48 -8.26
CA LEU A 25 12.14 23.75 -8.76
C LEU A 25 11.85 24.92 -7.81
N LEU A 26 10.67 24.94 -7.21
CA LEU A 26 10.21 26.02 -6.35
C LEU A 26 10.45 25.75 -4.86
N SER A 27 10.87 24.53 -4.49
CA SER A 27 11.03 24.09 -3.09
C SER A 27 9.77 24.27 -2.21
N LEU A 28 8.57 24.27 -2.83
CA LEU A 28 7.30 24.52 -2.16
C LEU A 28 6.69 23.23 -1.60
N LYS A 29 6.94 22.95 -0.32
CA LYS A 29 6.39 21.76 0.37
C LYS A 29 4.85 21.65 0.29
N LYS A 30 4.15 22.79 0.27
CA LYS A 30 2.68 22.87 0.24
C LYS A 30 2.06 22.33 -1.06
N LEU A 31 2.84 22.17 -2.14
CA LEU A 31 2.33 21.61 -3.41
C LEU A 31 1.83 20.17 -3.28
N VAL A 32 2.13 19.46 -2.19
CA VAL A 32 1.57 18.13 -1.89
C VAL A 32 0.05 18.13 -1.74
N ILE A 33 -0.56 19.28 -1.45
CA ILE A 33 -2.02 19.43 -1.36
C ILE A 33 -2.69 19.12 -2.71
N ILE A 34 -2.02 19.40 -3.84
CA ILE A 34 -2.57 19.15 -5.18
C ILE A 34 -2.78 17.64 -5.42
N PRO A 35 -1.76 16.76 -5.25
CA PRO A 35 -1.96 15.31 -5.27
C PRO A 35 -3.06 14.82 -4.31
N VAL A 36 -3.10 15.34 -3.07
CA VAL A 36 -4.12 14.93 -2.09
C VAL A 36 -5.52 15.24 -2.63
N PHE A 37 -5.77 16.50 -3.00
CA PHE A 37 -7.07 16.92 -3.51
C PHE A 37 -7.48 16.14 -4.77
N LEU A 38 -6.59 16.07 -5.76
CA LEU A 38 -6.88 15.41 -7.04
C LEU A 38 -7.22 13.92 -6.83
N LEU A 39 -6.41 13.21 -6.05
CA LEU A 39 -6.60 11.78 -5.81
C LEU A 39 -7.83 11.52 -4.93
N THR A 40 -8.14 12.41 -3.97
CA THR A 40 -9.36 12.32 -3.17
C THR A 40 -10.62 12.47 -4.02
N VAL A 41 -10.65 13.43 -4.95
CA VAL A 41 -11.81 13.63 -5.85
C VAL A 41 -12.02 12.39 -6.71
N VAL A 42 -10.94 11.87 -7.31
CA VAL A 42 -11.01 10.71 -8.21
C VAL A 42 -11.42 9.44 -7.47
N ALA A 43 -10.90 9.22 -6.26
CA ALA A 43 -11.27 8.05 -5.45
C ALA A 43 -12.65 8.19 -4.83
N GLY A 44 -12.97 9.33 -4.24
CA GLY A 44 -14.20 9.51 -3.45
C GLY A 44 -15.46 9.64 -4.28
N LEU A 45 -15.39 10.27 -5.46
CA LEU A 45 -16.57 10.51 -6.31
C LEU A 45 -16.76 9.45 -7.40
N ARG A 46 -15.99 8.36 -7.39
CA ARG A 46 -16.08 7.30 -8.41
C ARG A 46 -17.47 6.63 -8.40
N ALA A 47 -17.95 6.21 -9.57
CA ALA A 47 -19.18 5.42 -9.68
C ALA A 47 -19.02 4.02 -9.05
N SER A 48 -20.15 3.38 -8.73
CA SER A 48 -20.21 2.11 -7.99
C SER A 48 -19.57 0.93 -8.73
N ASN A 49 -19.47 1.01 -10.06
CA ASN A 49 -18.85 0.01 -10.93
C ASN A 49 -17.33 0.20 -11.12
N ILE A 50 -16.74 1.28 -10.57
CA ILE A 50 -15.30 1.56 -10.69
C ILE A 50 -14.55 0.90 -9.53
N GLY A 51 -13.76 -0.11 -9.83
CA GLY A 51 -13.04 -0.91 -8.82
C GLY A 51 -13.87 -2.10 -8.32
N PRO A 52 -13.28 -3.31 -8.24
CA PRO A 52 -14.00 -4.55 -7.88
C PRO A 52 -14.79 -4.49 -6.58
N ASP A 53 -14.25 -3.86 -5.54
CA ASP A 53 -14.85 -3.86 -4.20
C ASP A 53 -15.80 -2.68 -3.98
N THR A 54 -15.87 -1.71 -4.91
CA THR A 54 -16.62 -0.46 -4.72
C THR A 54 -18.11 -0.69 -4.48
N ILE A 55 -18.72 -1.58 -5.26
CA ILE A 55 -20.14 -1.92 -5.12
C ILE A 55 -20.45 -2.50 -3.72
N ASN A 56 -19.52 -3.22 -3.11
CA ASN A 56 -19.71 -3.78 -1.77
C ASN A 56 -19.78 -2.67 -0.72
N TYR A 57 -18.96 -1.62 -0.82
CA TYR A 57 -19.06 -0.46 0.08
C TYR A 57 -20.34 0.33 -0.14
N VAL A 58 -20.75 0.50 -1.40
CA VAL A 58 -22.00 1.20 -1.73
C VAL A 58 -23.21 0.49 -1.14
N ASN A 59 -23.29 -0.83 -1.34
CA ASN A 59 -24.40 -1.62 -0.84
C ASN A 59 -24.43 -1.68 0.70
N ASP A 60 -23.28 -1.87 1.36
CA ASP A 60 -23.22 -1.92 2.82
C ASP A 60 -23.62 -0.59 3.45
N TYR A 61 -23.06 0.52 2.95
CA TYR A 61 -23.37 1.85 3.44
C TYR A 61 -24.86 2.21 3.24
N ASN A 62 -25.42 1.93 2.06
CA ASN A 62 -26.83 2.21 1.78
C ASN A 62 -27.77 1.34 2.63
N SER A 63 -27.40 0.07 2.87
CA SER A 63 -28.14 -0.81 3.78
C SER A 63 -28.22 -0.22 5.20
N ILE A 64 -27.11 0.32 5.71
CA ILE A 64 -27.07 1.01 7.01
C ILE A 64 -27.89 2.30 6.97
N LEU A 65 -27.74 3.10 5.92
CA LEU A 65 -28.48 4.37 5.73
C LEU A 65 -29.99 4.18 5.70
N TRP A 66 -30.47 3.10 5.08
CA TRP A 66 -31.90 2.76 5.01
C TRP A 66 -32.42 1.99 6.23
N GLY A 67 -31.58 1.76 7.25
CA GLY A 67 -31.97 1.13 8.50
C GLY A 67 -32.02 -0.40 8.48
N TYR A 68 -31.55 -1.05 7.40
CA TYR A 68 -31.50 -2.52 7.30
C TYR A 68 -30.30 -3.14 8.05
N GLY A 69 -29.38 -2.32 8.54
CA GLY A 69 -28.15 -2.77 9.21
C GLY A 69 -27.01 -3.08 8.23
N SER A 70 -25.88 -3.57 8.73
CA SER A 70 -24.73 -3.94 7.88
C SER A 70 -25.01 -5.26 7.16
N TYR A 71 -24.74 -5.26 5.86
CA TYR A 71 -24.91 -6.37 4.93
C TYR A 71 -23.65 -7.23 4.80
N LYS A 72 -22.45 -6.62 4.88
CA LYS A 72 -21.14 -7.31 4.74
C LYS A 72 -20.43 -7.56 6.07
N HIS A 73 -20.94 -7.04 7.18
CA HIS A 73 -20.31 -7.13 8.50
C HIS A 73 -18.82 -6.77 8.46
N PHE A 74 -18.50 -5.59 7.95
CA PHE A 74 -17.14 -5.07 7.94
C PHE A 74 -16.58 -4.89 9.37
N GLU A 75 -15.28 -4.60 9.47
CA GLU A 75 -14.65 -4.41 10.77
C GLU A 75 -15.31 -3.27 11.56
N LEU A 76 -15.42 -3.46 12.87
CA LEU A 76 -16.22 -2.59 13.75
C LEU A 76 -15.89 -1.11 13.57
N GLY A 77 -14.61 -0.72 13.54
CA GLY A 77 -14.22 0.68 13.38
C GLY A 77 -14.71 1.29 12.05
N TYR A 78 -14.70 0.52 10.97
CA TYR A 78 -15.21 0.99 9.68
C TYR A 78 -16.73 1.13 9.68
N THR A 79 -17.45 0.11 10.18
CA THR A 79 -18.91 0.16 10.29
C THR A 79 -19.39 1.27 11.22
N TRP A 80 -18.62 1.62 12.25
CA TRP A 80 -18.92 2.80 13.08
C TRP A 80 -18.80 4.10 12.30
N LEU A 81 -17.82 4.25 11.41
CA LEU A 81 -17.73 5.42 10.53
C LEU A 81 -18.91 5.48 9.56
N GLU A 82 -19.32 4.35 8.97
CA GLU A 82 -20.50 4.27 8.12
C GLU A 82 -21.75 4.75 8.87
N LYS A 83 -21.98 4.23 10.09
CA LYS A 83 -23.11 4.62 10.96
C LYS A 83 -23.11 6.11 11.32
N ILE A 84 -21.94 6.71 11.57
CA ILE A 84 -21.85 8.14 11.87
C ILE A 84 -22.31 8.96 10.68
N PHE A 85 -21.82 8.65 9.48
CA PHE A 85 -22.19 9.39 8.28
C PHE A 85 -23.64 9.14 7.87
N SER A 86 -24.10 7.90 8.01
CA SER A 86 -25.48 7.53 7.69
C SER A 86 -26.48 8.17 8.65
N PHE A 87 -26.12 8.37 9.93
CA PHE A 87 -26.93 9.09 10.91
C PHE A 87 -27.21 10.53 10.48
N PHE A 88 -26.25 11.19 9.83
CA PHE A 88 -26.43 12.53 9.25
C PHE A 88 -27.11 12.52 7.87
N GLY A 89 -27.54 11.37 7.36
CA GLY A 89 -28.15 11.25 6.03
C GLY A 89 -27.19 11.52 4.88
N ALA A 90 -25.87 11.42 5.10
CA ALA A 90 -24.88 11.70 4.06
C ALA A 90 -24.95 10.65 2.94
N GLN A 91 -24.78 11.09 1.69
CA GLN A 91 -24.66 10.19 0.54
C GLN A 91 -23.36 9.38 0.60
N VAL A 92 -23.35 8.18 0.02
CA VAL A 92 -22.16 7.31 0.04
C VAL A 92 -20.94 7.94 -0.62
N SER A 93 -21.12 8.77 -1.65
CA SER A 93 -20.02 9.53 -2.29
C SER A 93 -19.30 10.44 -1.30
N VAL A 94 -20.05 11.11 -0.40
CA VAL A 94 -19.49 11.95 0.68
C VAL A 94 -18.67 11.10 1.65
N PHE A 95 -19.18 9.93 2.02
CA PHE A 95 -18.46 8.99 2.88
C PHE A 95 -17.17 8.47 2.24
N LEU A 96 -17.21 8.04 0.97
CA LEU A 96 -16.02 7.59 0.24
C LEU A 96 -15.00 8.72 0.08
N CYS A 97 -15.44 9.95 -0.23
CA CYS A 97 -14.59 11.14 -0.23
C CYS A 97 -13.91 11.37 1.12
N PHE A 98 -14.64 11.25 2.22
CA PHE A 98 -14.09 11.40 3.56
C PHE A 98 -12.98 10.38 3.85
N ILE A 99 -13.23 9.09 3.58
CA ILE A 99 -12.23 8.04 3.80
C ILE A 99 -11.00 8.28 2.94
N SER A 100 -11.16 8.58 1.64
CA SER A 100 -10.05 8.88 0.73
C SER A 100 -9.29 10.16 1.14
N LEU A 101 -9.99 11.19 1.61
CA LEU A 101 -9.34 12.41 2.09
C LEU A 101 -8.45 12.13 3.29
N ILE A 102 -8.96 11.38 4.27
CA ILE A 102 -8.20 11.03 5.47
C ILE A 102 -7.00 10.15 5.11
N SER A 103 -7.19 9.07 4.33
CA SER A 103 -6.10 8.17 3.96
C SER A 103 -4.97 8.91 3.27
N LEU A 104 -5.28 9.69 2.23
CA LEU A 104 -4.30 10.41 1.42
C LEU A 104 -3.65 11.56 2.18
N THR A 105 -4.40 12.26 3.05
CA THR A 105 -3.85 13.31 3.90
C THR A 105 -2.85 12.74 4.91
N ILE A 106 -3.17 11.62 5.55
CA ILE A 106 -2.24 10.93 6.46
C ILE A 106 -0.98 10.52 5.70
N ILE A 107 -1.13 9.85 4.55
CA ILE A 107 -0.01 9.39 3.73
C ILE A 107 0.89 10.57 3.33
N ALA A 108 0.32 11.64 2.78
CA ALA A 108 1.06 12.84 2.38
C ALA A 108 1.77 13.51 3.57
N SER A 109 1.09 13.63 4.72
CA SER A 109 1.66 14.17 5.96
C SER A 109 2.85 13.35 6.44
N ARG A 110 2.72 12.02 6.47
CA ARG A 110 3.78 11.11 6.92
C ARG A 110 4.93 11.10 5.94
N TYR A 111 4.68 11.08 4.63
CA TYR A 111 5.75 11.20 3.64
C TYR A 111 6.51 12.52 3.74
N GLY A 112 5.82 13.64 3.90
CA GLY A 112 6.46 14.95 4.12
C GLY A 112 7.30 15.04 5.39
N LYS A 113 7.07 14.17 6.38
CA LYS A 113 7.91 14.05 7.57
C LYS A 113 9.22 13.32 7.30
N TYR A 114 9.23 12.33 6.42
CA TYR A 114 10.39 11.47 6.15
C TYR A 114 11.19 11.87 4.91
N THR A 115 10.59 12.59 3.97
CA THR A 115 11.25 13.11 2.77
C THR A 115 10.81 14.54 2.44
N ARG A 116 11.72 15.30 1.82
CA ARG A 116 11.43 16.64 1.27
C ARG A 116 10.65 16.60 -0.05
N TYR A 117 10.61 15.44 -0.71
CA TYR A 117 9.97 15.25 -2.02
C TYR A 117 8.63 14.55 -1.86
N SER A 118 7.74 15.14 -1.06
CA SER A 118 6.45 14.53 -0.72
C SER A 118 5.56 14.33 -1.94
N VAL A 119 5.61 15.20 -2.96
CA VAL A 119 4.85 15.01 -4.21
C VAL A 119 5.39 13.82 -4.99
N VAL A 120 6.72 13.65 -5.08
CA VAL A 120 7.31 12.48 -5.75
C VAL A 120 6.96 11.19 -4.99
N ALA A 121 6.92 11.23 -3.66
CA ALA A 121 6.46 10.10 -2.86
C ALA A 121 4.98 9.78 -3.11
N MET A 122 4.12 10.80 -3.24
CA MET A 122 2.71 10.64 -3.62
C MET A 122 2.53 10.16 -5.06
N LEU A 123 3.38 10.59 -5.99
CA LEU A 123 3.43 10.08 -7.37
C LEU A 123 3.78 8.60 -7.38
N TYR A 124 4.80 8.19 -6.63
CA TYR A 124 5.15 6.79 -6.50
C TYR A 124 3.99 5.99 -5.87
N TYR A 125 3.36 6.52 -4.82
CA TYR A 125 2.19 5.92 -4.22
C TYR A 125 1.04 5.76 -5.22
N TYR A 126 0.80 6.77 -6.05
CA TYR A 126 -0.20 6.75 -7.10
C TYR A 126 0.03 5.59 -8.08
N VAL A 127 1.24 5.49 -8.64
CA VAL A 127 1.54 4.47 -9.65
C VAL A 127 1.60 3.06 -9.10
N ARG A 128 1.89 2.91 -7.80
CA ARG A 128 2.11 1.61 -7.16
C ARG A 128 0.90 1.07 -6.41
N PHE A 129 0.16 1.92 -5.70
CA PHE A 129 -0.80 1.51 -4.69
C PHE A 129 -2.20 2.09 -4.88
N PHE A 130 -2.32 3.33 -5.38
CA PHE A 130 -3.58 4.07 -5.36
C PHE A 130 -4.75 3.35 -6.04
N LEU A 131 -4.54 2.76 -7.22
CA LEU A 131 -5.60 2.03 -7.91
C LEU A 131 -6.07 0.81 -7.10
N ASN A 132 -5.13 -0.03 -6.65
CA ASN A 132 -5.49 -1.24 -5.89
C ASN A 132 -6.03 -0.94 -4.48
N ARG A 133 -5.70 0.21 -3.90
CA ARG A 133 -6.10 0.60 -2.53
C ARG A 133 -7.22 1.63 -2.54
N ASP A 134 -6.93 2.90 -2.77
CA ASP A 134 -7.91 3.97 -2.61
C ASP A 134 -9.09 3.86 -3.61
N MET A 135 -8.86 3.37 -4.83
CA MET A 135 -9.92 3.14 -5.82
C MET A 135 -10.65 1.80 -5.66
N ASN A 136 -10.08 0.86 -4.91
CA ASN A 136 -10.62 -0.49 -4.76
C ASN A 136 -10.74 -0.87 -3.29
N GLN A 137 -9.64 -1.20 -2.61
CA GLN A 137 -9.65 -1.60 -1.20
C GLN A 137 -9.55 -0.40 -0.23
N ILE A 138 -10.57 0.47 -0.20
CA ILE A 138 -10.52 1.76 0.52
C ILE A 138 -10.31 1.59 2.05
N ARG A 139 -10.82 0.52 2.65
CA ARG A 139 -10.56 0.16 4.07
C ARG A 139 -9.07 -0.08 4.32
N ALA A 140 -8.45 -0.90 3.48
CA ALA A 140 -7.02 -1.16 3.48
C ALA A 140 -6.20 0.12 3.20
N ALA A 141 -6.72 1.03 2.37
CA ALA A 141 -6.13 2.36 2.13
C ALA A 141 -6.00 3.17 3.43
N LEU A 142 -7.09 3.31 4.18
CA LEU A 142 -7.10 4.02 5.45
C LEU A 142 -6.26 3.31 6.52
N ALA A 143 -6.40 2.00 6.65
CA ALA A 143 -5.71 1.24 7.69
C ALA A 143 -4.18 1.28 7.55
N ALA A 144 -3.64 1.08 6.35
CA ALA A 144 -2.19 1.20 6.17
C ALA A 144 -1.68 2.65 6.23
N ALA A 145 -2.53 3.66 6.00
CA ALA A 145 -2.19 5.05 6.30
C ALA A 145 -2.03 5.24 7.83
N ILE A 146 -2.95 4.70 8.64
CA ILE A 146 -2.86 4.73 10.11
C ILE A 146 -1.59 4.03 10.60
N LEU A 147 -1.21 2.89 10.01
CA LEU A 147 0.02 2.17 10.37
C LEU A 147 1.29 3.03 10.27
N LEU A 148 1.34 4.04 9.40
CA LEU A 148 2.49 4.95 9.28
C LEU A 148 2.75 5.76 10.57
N PHE A 149 1.77 5.92 11.46
CA PHE A 149 2.00 6.54 12.77
C PHE A 149 2.85 5.65 13.70
N SER A 150 2.79 4.32 13.54
CA SER A 150 3.53 3.38 14.40
C SER A 150 5.05 3.46 14.23
N ILE A 151 5.53 3.93 13.07
CA ILE A 151 6.97 4.02 12.72
C ILE A 151 7.78 4.73 13.80
N LYS A 152 7.27 5.88 14.29
CA LYS A 152 7.93 6.66 15.34
C LYS A 152 8.08 5.84 16.62
N TYR A 153 6.99 5.21 17.06
CA TYR A 153 6.94 4.49 18.33
C TYR A 153 7.72 3.17 18.31
N ILE A 154 7.77 2.48 17.17
CA ILE A 154 8.63 1.30 17.00
C ILE A 154 10.10 1.70 17.13
N GLY A 155 10.51 2.79 16.47
CA GLY A 155 11.89 3.29 16.57
C GLY A 155 12.26 3.80 17.95
N GLU A 156 11.32 4.39 18.68
CA GLU A 156 11.47 4.77 20.09
C GLU A 156 11.31 3.59 21.07
N ARG A 157 11.07 2.37 20.56
CA ARG A 157 10.86 1.14 21.36
C ARG A 157 9.71 1.26 22.37
N ARG A 158 8.65 1.98 21.99
CA ARG A 158 7.45 2.19 22.80
C ARG A 158 6.35 1.23 22.33
N ILE A 159 6.26 0.07 22.97
CA ILE A 159 5.35 -1.01 22.55
C ILE A 159 3.86 -0.65 22.71
N ILE A 160 3.48 -0.01 23.82
CA ILE A 160 2.07 0.32 24.11
C ILE A 160 1.44 1.20 23.02
N PRO A 161 2.00 2.38 22.67
CA PRO A 161 1.43 3.19 21.58
C PRO A 161 1.56 2.50 20.20
N THR A 162 2.56 1.64 20.00
CA THR A 162 2.66 0.84 18.77
C THR A 162 1.47 -0.10 18.63
N ILE A 163 1.16 -0.89 19.67
CA ILE A 163 0.02 -1.81 19.69
C ILE A 163 -1.28 -1.02 19.54
N GLY A 164 -1.45 0.09 20.25
CA GLY A 164 -2.67 0.92 20.15
C GLY A 164 -2.94 1.41 18.71
N ILE A 165 -1.91 1.85 17.98
CA ILE A 165 -2.05 2.27 16.58
C ILE A 165 -2.41 1.08 15.68
N ILE A 166 -1.79 -0.08 15.89
CA ILE A 166 -2.05 -1.27 15.08
C ILE A 166 -3.48 -1.79 15.34
N LEU A 167 -3.95 -1.77 16.59
CA LEU A 167 -5.32 -2.14 16.94
C LEU A 167 -6.35 -1.16 16.36
N LEU A 168 -6.04 0.14 16.36
CA LEU A 168 -6.87 1.14 15.68
C LEU A 168 -6.93 0.86 14.18
N ALA A 169 -5.80 0.60 13.52
CA ALA A 169 -5.78 0.24 12.11
C ALA A 169 -6.54 -1.07 11.84
N SER A 170 -6.40 -2.08 12.71
CA SER A 170 -7.10 -3.37 12.56
C SER A 170 -8.60 -3.25 12.77
N SER A 171 -9.07 -2.27 13.55
CA SER A 171 -10.51 -1.97 13.67
C SER A 171 -11.11 -1.45 12.36
N ILE A 172 -10.30 -0.91 11.45
CA ILE A 172 -10.72 -0.49 10.10
C ILE A 172 -10.52 -1.62 9.09
N HIS A 173 -9.38 -2.32 9.18
CA HIS A 173 -9.06 -3.45 8.33
C HIS A 173 -8.15 -4.45 9.02
N SER A 174 -8.68 -5.64 9.29
CA SER A 174 -8.07 -6.69 10.11
C SER A 174 -6.68 -7.14 9.65
N ALA A 175 -6.39 -7.09 8.34
CA ALA A 175 -5.07 -7.41 7.78
C ALA A 175 -3.93 -6.59 8.41
N SER A 176 -4.22 -5.42 8.97
CA SER A 176 -3.24 -4.54 9.64
C SER A 176 -2.57 -5.19 10.85
N LEU A 177 -3.17 -6.23 11.45
CA LEU A 177 -2.58 -6.98 12.56
C LEU A 177 -1.21 -7.58 12.20
N ILE A 178 -0.96 -7.82 10.90
CA ILE A 178 0.35 -8.29 10.43
C ILE A 178 1.50 -7.35 10.81
N ALA A 179 1.21 -6.06 11.03
CA ALA A 179 2.18 -5.07 11.47
C ALA A 179 2.70 -5.32 12.90
N LEU A 180 2.02 -6.12 13.73
CA LEU A 180 2.51 -6.50 15.06
C LEU A 180 3.87 -7.18 14.99
N ALA A 181 4.12 -7.98 13.94
CA ALA A 181 5.38 -8.68 13.73
C ALA A 181 6.56 -7.74 13.40
N VAL A 182 6.31 -6.48 13.00
CA VAL A 182 7.38 -5.52 12.72
C VAL A 182 8.16 -5.16 13.98
N TYR A 183 7.49 -5.03 15.13
CA TYR A 183 8.15 -4.63 16.38
C TYR A 183 9.23 -5.64 16.84
N PRO A 184 8.92 -6.95 17.01
CA PRO A 184 9.95 -7.93 17.37
C PRO A 184 11.00 -8.11 16.27
N LEU A 185 10.60 -8.03 14.99
CA LEU A 185 11.55 -8.11 13.87
C LEU A 185 12.57 -6.97 13.92
N TYR A 186 12.11 -5.73 14.10
CA TYR A 186 12.97 -4.56 14.24
C TYR A 186 13.96 -4.73 15.38
N TRP A 187 13.49 -5.20 16.54
CA TRP A 187 14.34 -5.42 17.71
C TRP A 187 15.40 -6.51 17.46
N ILE A 188 15.02 -7.65 16.87
CA ILE A 188 15.95 -8.75 16.55
C ILE A 188 17.02 -8.28 15.55
N ILE A 189 16.59 -7.71 14.43
CA ILE A 189 17.48 -7.36 13.32
C ILE A 189 18.45 -6.25 13.75
N TRP A 190 17.93 -5.16 14.32
CA TRP A 190 18.73 -3.95 14.51
C TRP A 190 19.38 -3.83 15.88
N ILE A 191 18.82 -4.47 16.91
CA ILE A 191 19.31 -4.34 18.28
C ILE A 191 20.13 -5.56 18.69
N LYS A 192 19.62 -6.77 18.44
CA LYS A 192 20.34 -8.00 18.79
C LYS A 192 21.44 -8.37 17.80
N ILE A 193 21.13 -8.44 16.51
CA ILE A 193 22.10 -8.86 15.49
C ILE A 193 23.06 -7.71 15.17
N ASN A 194 22.51 -6.51 14.94
CA ASN A 194 23.23 -5.25 14.70
C ASN A 194 24.42 -5.38 13.72
N SER A 195 24.25 -6.18 12.67
CA SER A 195 25.29 -6.41 11.66
C SER A 195 24.67 -6.51 10.28
N LYS A 196 24.86 -5.49 9.45
CA LYS A 196 24.25 -5.42 8.11
C LYS A 196 24.56 -6.64 7.24
N LYS A 197 25.77 -7.20 7.33
CA LYS A 197 26.18 -8.40 6.58
C LYS A 197 25.41 -9.65 7.06
N LYS A 198 25.31 -9.85 8.38
CA LYS A 198 24.54 -10.97 8.95
C LYS A 198 23.05 -10.83 8.63
N ILE A 199 22.50 -9.61 8.74
CA ILE A 199 21.11 -9.32 8.41
C ILE A 199 20.84 -9.62 6.93
N LEU A 200 21.73 -9.20 6.03
CA LEU A 200 21.61 -9.47 4.59
C LEU A 200 21.61 -10.98 4.32
N LEU A 201 22.55 -11.70 4.91
CA LEU A 201 22.64 -13.15 4.76
C LEU A 201 21.36 -13.84 5.25
N ILE A 202 20.88 -13.51 6.45
CA ILE A 202 19.64 -14.08 7.02
C ILE A 202 18.44 -13.75 6.13
N TYR A 203 18.35 -12.52 5.64
CA TYR A 203 17.26 -12.09 4.76
C TYR A 203 17.27 -12.87 3.43
N LEU A 204 18.44 -13.04 2.80
CA LEU A 204 18.56 -13.80 1.56
C LEU A 204 18.22 -15.28 1.78
N ILE A 205 18.70 -15.88 2.88
CA ILE A 205 18.33 -17.26 3.26
C ILE A 205 16.81 -17.36 3.42
N ALA A 206 16.16 -16.41 4.11
CA ALA A 206 14.72 -16.40 4.28
C ALA A 206 13.99 -16.28 2.92
N VAL A 207 14.44 -15.42 2.01
CA VAL A 207 13.87 -15.27 0.66
C VAL A 207 13.84 -16.61 -0.10
N PHE A 208 14.91 -17.41 -0.01
CA PHE A 208 14.96 -18.72 -0.68
C PHE A 208 14.19 -19.82 0.06
N LEU A 209 14.22 -19.83 1.40
CA LEU A 209 13.58 -20.89 2.20
C LEU A 209 12.06 -20.72 2.34
N LEU A 210 11.52 -19.50 2.21
CA LEU A 210 10.09 -19.27 2.40
C LEU A 210 9.22 -19.87 1.31
N VAL A 211 9.74 -20.06 0.10
CA VAL A 211 8.97 -20.69 -1.00
C VAL A 211 8.66 -22.15 -0.70
N PRO A 212 9.63 -23.05 -0.45
CA PRO A 212 9.31 -24.43 -0.10
C PRO A 212 8.50 -24.52 1.21
N LEU A 213 8.77 -23.62 2.18
CA LEU A 213 7.99 -23.56 3.41
C LEU A 213 6.51 -23.23 3.13
N SER A 214 6.21 -22.29 2.23
CA SER A 214 4.85 -21.92 1.79
C SER A 214 4.06 -23.15 1.34
N TYR A 215 4.66 -23.97 0.48
CA TYR A 215 4.03 -25.19 -0.01
C TYR A 215 3.88 -26.25 1.08
N ALA A 216 4.88 -26.41 1.95
CA ALA A 216 4.82 -27.37 3.05
C ALA A 216 3.70 -27.06 4.05
N VAL A 217 3.39 -25.77 4.27
CA VAL A 217 2.35 -25.35 5.22
C VAL A 217 0.99 -25.05 4.58
N ALA A 218 0.89 -25.17 3.25
CA ALA A 218 -0.32 -24.89 2.47
C ALA A 218 -1.60 -25.54 3.04
N PRO A 219 -1.60 -26.84 3.39
CA PRO A 219 -2.83 -27.50 3.86
C PRO A 219 -3.34 -26.92 5.18
N TYR A 220 -2.44 -26.47 6.06
CA TYR A 220 -2.82 -25.84 7.32
C TYR A 220 -3.40 -24.44 7.09
N VAL A 221 -2.82 -23.68 6.16
CA VAL A 221 -3.36 -22.37 5.77
C VAL A 221 -4.76 -22.55 5.18
N GLU A 222 -4.96 -23.49 4.26
CA GLU A 222 -6.28 -23.78 3.69
C GLU A 222 -7.28 -24.19 4.76
N THR A 223 -6.90 -25.02 5.72
CA THR A 223 -7.77 -25.43 6.83
C THR A 223 -8.23 -24.22 7.67
N VAL A 224 -7.32 -23.29 7.97
CA VAL A 224 -7.65 -22.09 8.76
C VAL A 224 -8.54 -21.13 7.98
N PHE A 225 -8.28 -20.93 6.69
CA PHE A 225 -8.95 -19.91 5.89
C PHE A 225 -10.27 -20.39 5.27
N SER A 226 -10.41 -21.69 4.98
CA SER A 226 -11.65 -22.29 4.44
C SER A 226 -12.81 -22.27 5.44
N GLY A 227 -12.53 -22.15 6.73
CA GLY A 227 -13.55 -22.01 7.78
C GLY A 227 -14.36 -20.70 7.73
N THR A 228 -14.05 -19.77 6.82
CA THR A 228 -14.81 -18.52 6.63
C THR A 228 -15.02 -18.24 5.14
N GLU A 229 -16.18 -17.71 4.75
CA GLU A 229 -16.46 -17.37 3.34
C GLU A 229 -15.43 -16.37 2.76
N ILE A 230 -15.05 -15.38 3.57
CA ILE A 230 -14.08 -14.35 3.19
C ILE A 230 -12.68 -14.97 3.04
N GLY A 231 -12.26 -15.80 4.00
CA GLY A 231 -10.97 -16.47 3.96
C GLY A 231 -10.86 -17.43 2.77
N ASN A 232 -11.93 -18.18 2.49
CA ASN A 232 -12.00 -19.08 1.34
C ASN A 232 -11.80 -18.32 0.02
N THR A 233 -12.40 -17.13 -0.11
CA THR A 233 -12.21 -16.27 -1.28
C THR A 233 -10.73 -15.89 -1.48
N TYR A 234 -9.96 -15.68 -0.40
CA TYR A 234 -8.56 -15.25 -0.49
C TYR A 234 -7.59 -16.37 -0.89
N ILE A 235 -7.95 -17.63 -0.65
CA ILE A 235 -7.13 -18.80 -0.99
C ILE A 235 -7.56 -19.47 -2.30
N THR A 236 -8.84 -19.35 -2.70
CA THR A 236 -9.38 -19.99 -3.92
C THR A 236 -9.42 -19.08 -5.13
N THR A 237 -9.52 -17.76 -4.93
CA THR A 237 -9.60 -16.83 -6.05
C THR A 237 -8.21 -16.60 -6.63
N SER A 238 -7.94 -17.24 -7.76
CA SER A 238 -6.95 -16.77 -8.74
C SER A 238 -7.43 -15.41 -9.22
N SER A 239 -7.03 -14.30 -8.58
CA SER A 239 -7.49 -13.00 -9.06
C SER A 239 -7.02 -12.81 -10.49
N GLY A 240 -7.93 -12.43 -11.39
CA GLY A 240 -7.68 -12.18 -12.82
C GLY A 240 -6.63 -11.10 -13.15
N TYR A 241 -5.81 -10.69 -12.18
CA TYR A 241 -4.65 -9.84 -12.33
C TYR A 241 -3.37 -10.61 -12.74
N VAL A 242 -3.34 -11.95 -12.59
CA VAL A 242 -2.23 -12.82 -13.04
C VAL A 242 -2.78 -14.17 -13.46
N SER A 243 -2.55 -14.54 -14.73
CA SER A 243 -2.84 -15.85 -15.29
C SER A 243 -2.10 -16.95 -14.52
N ASP A 244 -2.78 -18.07 -14.29
CA ASP A 244 -2.30 -19.42 -13.98
C ASP A 244 -0.83 -19.55 -13.57
N ASN A 245 -0.63 -19.96 -12.32
CA ASN A 245 0.66 -20.20 -11.65
C ASN A 245 1.45 -18.92 -11.40
N GLY A 246 1.31 -18.36 -10.18
CA GLY A 246 2.24 -17.36 -9.69
C GLY A 246 3.66 -17.85 -9.93
N ASN A 247 4.46 -17.07 -10.66
CA ASN A 247 5.81 -17.42 -11.15
C ASN A 247 6.86 -17.65 -10.03
N GLY A 248 6.43 -18.02 -8.81
CA GLY A 248 7.25 -18.13 -7.63
C GLY A 248 8.06 -16.85 -7.40
N LEU A 249 9.36 -17.00 -7.19
CA LEU A 249 10.28 -15.88 -7.03
C LEU A 249 10.43 -15.01 -8.29
N LEU A 250 10.04 -15.51 -9.48
CA LEU A 250 10.07 -14.73 -10.72
C LEU A 250 8.85 -13.81 -10.87
N ASN A 251 7.96 -13.75 -9.88
CA ASN A 251 6.92 -12.73 -9.83
C ASN A 251 7.58 -11.33 -9.84
N PRO A 252 7.25 -10.43 -10.80
CA PRO A 252 7.90 -9.13 -10.92
C PRO A 252 7.81 -8.26 -9.66
N VAL A 253 6.70 -8.36 -8.91
CA VAL A 253 6.51 -7.61 -7.67
C VAL A 253 7.41 -8.16 -6.58
N ILE A 254 7.55 -9.49 -6.46
CA ILE A 254 8.48 -10.13 -5.52
C ILE A 254 9.92 -9.71 -5.85
N LEU A 255 10.35 -9.87 -7.11
CA LEU A 255 11.67 -9.45 -7.58
C LEU A 255 11.95 -7.99 -7.20
N MET A 256 11.02 -7.09 -7.52
CA MET A 256 11.17 -5.67 -7.22
C MET A 256 11.27 -5.40 -5.71
N GLN A 257 10.44 -6.05 -4.88
CA GLN A 257 10.52 -5.90 -3.42
C GLN A 257 11.82 -6.47 -2.84
N VAL A 258 12.31 -7.61 -3.35
CA VAL A 258 13.60 -8.18 -2.94
C VAL A 258 14.74 -7.24 -3.31
N ILE A 259 14.76 -6.72 -4.54
CA ILE A 259 15.78 -5.78 -5.02
C ILE A 259 15.80 -4.51 -4.16
N ILE A 260 14.64 -3.88 -3.92
CA ILE A 260 14.56 -2.67 -3.10
C ILE A 260 14.98 -2.96 -1.65
N SER A 261 14.62 -4.11 -1.08
CA SER A 261 15.07 -4.52 0.25
C SER A 261 16.59 -4.70 0.33
N VAL A 262 17.20 -5.40 -0.64
CA VAL A 262 18.66 -5.64 -0.69
C VAL A 262 19.42 -4.33 -0.88
N ILE A 263 18.97 -3.47 -1.80
CA ILE A 263 19.58 -2.15 -2.00
C ILE A 263 19.39 -1.29 -0.73
N GLY A 264 18.18 -1.22 -0.17
CA GLY A 264 17.89 -0.47 1.04
C GLY A 264 18.78 -0.88 2.22
N LEU A 265 19.03 -2.18 2.38
CA LEU A 265 19.92 -2.74 3.39
C LEU A 265 21.39 -2.38 3.14
N SER A 266 21.80 -2.36 1.87
CA SER A 266 23.17 -1.98 1.47
C SER A 266 23.47 -0.50 1.78
N PHE A 267 22.44 0.36 1.76
CA PHE A 267 22.53 1.79 2.06
C PHE A 267 22.07 2.17 3.48
N VAL A 268 21.89 1.18 4.38
CA VAL A 268 21.32 1.43 5.72
C VAL A 268 22.11 2.46 6.55
N ASP A 269 23.44 2.36 6.58
CA ASP A 269 24.31 3.26 7.37
C ASP A 269 24.15 4.72 6.93
N ILE A 270 23.89 4.93 5.64
CA ILE A 270 23.70 6.25 5.05
C ILE A 270 22.26 6.74 5.30
N GLY A 271 21.31 5.82 5.27
CA GLY A 271 19.91 6.05 5.59
C GLY A 271 19.66 6.40 7.06
N GLU A 272 20.55 6.04 8.00
CA GLU A 272 20.43 6.41 9.42
C GLU A 272 20.33 7.92 9.66
N LYS A 273 20.85 8.74 8.73
CA LYS A 273 20.69 10.21 8.77
C LYS A 273 19.24 10.66 8.53
N ARG A 274 18.36 9.77 8.07
CA ARG A 274 16.91 10.00 7.94
C ARG A 274 16.20 9.40 9.16
N PRO A 275 15.19 10.11 9.73
CA PRO A 275 14.46 9.62 10.89
C PRO A 275 13.87 8.23 10.63
N TYR A 276 14.18 7.28 11.52
CA TYR A 276 13.59 5.94 11.58
C TYR A 276 13.77 5.07 10.32
N PHE A 277 14.80 5.30 9.50
CA PHE A 277 15.03 4.52 8.27
C PHE A 277 15.09 2.99 8.49
N LYS A 278 15.76 2.54 9.55
CA LYS A 278 15.79 1.11 9.94
C LYS A 278 14.40 0.52 10.18
N VAL A 279 13.48 1.31 10.75
CA VAL A 279 12.08 0.89 10.96
C VAL A 279 11.37 0.76 9.61
N LEU A 280 11.52 1.76 8.72
CA LEU A 280 10.95 1.70 7.37
C LEU A 280 11.42 0.45 6.62
N LEU A 281 12.71 0.15 6.72
CA LEU A 281 13.28 -1.04 6.09
C LEU A 281 12.77 -2.34 6.72
N SER A 282 12.55 -2.39 8.03
CA SER A 282 11.90 -3.54 8.69
C SER A 282 10.47 -3.79 8.21
N PHE A 283 9.67 -2.72 8.05
CA PHE A 283 8.34 -2.83 7.42
C PHE A 283 8.45 -3.45 6.03
N TYR A 284 9.37 -2.96 5.22
CA TYR A 284 9.51 -3.40 3.83
C TYR A 284 10.02 -4.82 3.70
N MET A 285 11.05 -5.19 4.47
CA MET A 285 11.57 -6.55 4.48
C MET A 285 10.48 -7.53 4.90
N LEU A 286 9.71 -7.20 5.96
CA LEU A 286 8.60 -8.06 6.38
C LEU A 286 7.51 -8.15 5.30
N SER A 287 7.15 -7.03 4.67
CA SER A 287 6.27 -7.01 3.49
C SER A 287 6.71 -8.01 2.42
N THR A 288 8.01 -8.04 2.11
CA THR A 288 8.56 -8.93 1.08
C THR A 288 8.47 -10.39 1.52
N LEU A 289 8.84 -10.70 2.75
CA LEU A 289 8.81 -12.05 3.29
C LEU A 289 7.37 -12.60 3.33
N ILE A 290 6.38 -11.78 3.70
CA ILE A 290 4.97 -12.16 3.66
C ILE A 290 4.51 -12.46 2.23
N LEU A 291 4.90 -11.61 1.26
CA LEU A 291 4.54 -11.81 -0.14
C LEU A 291 5.08 -13.14 -0.69
N ILE A 292 6.32 -13.49 -0.32
CA ILE A 292 6.95 -14.76 -0.70
C ILE A 292 6.29 -15.93 0.04
N PHE A 293 6.05 -15.80 1.35
CA PHE A 293 5.48 -16.87 2.15
C PHE A 293 4.06 -17.26 1.74
N PHE A 294 3.27 -16.33 1.19
CA PHE A 294 1.93 -16.62 0.68
C PHE A 294 1.87 -16.65 -0.84
N ASN A 295 2.99 -16.84 -1.55
CA ASN A 295 3.07 -16.66 -3.01
C ASN A 295 2.05 -17.53 -3.80
N GLN A 296 1.63 -18.67 -3.25
CA GLN A 296 0.61 -19.54 -3.83
C GLN A 296 -0.83 -18.98 -3.72
N TYR A 297 -1.08 -18.06 -2.79
CA TYR A 297 -2.37 -17.39 -2.57
C TYR A 297 -2.26 -15.90 -2.94
N TYR A 298 -2.26 -15.60 -4.23
CA TYR A 298 -1.94 -14.26 -4.74
C TYR A 298 -2.74 -13.13 -4.06
N VAL A 299 -4.05 -13.32 -3.89
CA VAL A 299 -4.93 -12.32 -3.26
C VAL A 299 -4.55 -12.09 -1.80
N LEU A 300 -4.39 -13.18 -1.04
CA LEU A 300 -3.98 -13.11 0.37
C LEU A 300 -2.61 -12.45 0.52
N ALA A 301 -1.63 -12.88 -0.27
CA ALA A 301 -0.26 -12.37 -0.26
C ALA A 301 -0.22 -10.87 -0.55
N GLY A 302 -0.93 -10.43 -1.60
CA GLY A 302 -1.04 -9.02 -1.97
C GLY A 302 -1.70 -8.18 -0.88
N ARG A 303 -2.84 -8.65 -0.31
CA ARG A 303 -3.58 -7.92 0.73
C ARG A 303 -2.76 -7.73 2.00
N LEU A 304 -2.05 -8.76 2.46
CA LEU A 304 -1.21 -8.68 3.66
C LEU A 304 0.08 -7.88 3.42
N SER A 305 0.81 -8.19 2.34
CA SER A 305 2.10 -7.55 2.03
C SER A 305 1.95 -6.04 1.85
N THR A 306 0.95 -5.59 1.08
CA THR A 306 0.80 -4.17 0.74
C THR A 306 0.48 -3.27 1.93
N MET A 307 -0.03 -3.81 3.04
CA MET A 307 -0.19 -3.06 4.28
C MET A 307 1.16 -2.48 4.75
N LEU A 308 2.22 -3.30 4.66
CA LEU A 308 3.56 -2.92 5.10
C LEU A 308 4.38 -2.28 3.97
N ALA A 309 4.11 -2.62 2.71
CA ALA A 309 4.79 -2.04 1.54
C ALA A 309 4.54 -0.53 1.36
N THR A 310 3.57 0.07 2.04
CA THR A 310 3.20 1.49 1.89
C THR A 310 4.37 2.45 2.16
N ILE A 311 5.44 2.03 2.82
CA ILE A 311 6.65 2.84 3.03
C ILE A 311 7.66 2.80 1.87
N GLU A 312 7.41 1.99 0.82
CA GLU A 312 8.28 1.78 -0.34
C GLU A 312 8.80 3.09 -0.98
N PRO A 313 7.97 4.14 -1.20
CA PRO A 313 8.45 5.40 -1.77
C PRO A 313 9.57 6.04 -0.95
N LEU A 314 9.53 5.90 0.38
CA LEU A 314 10.51 6.52 1.28
C LEU A 314 11.87 5.84 1.17
N ILE A 315 11.89 4.51 1.00
CA ILE A 315 13.12 3.75 0.79
C ILE A 315 13.72 4.11 -0.57
N VAL A 316 12.90 4.02 -1.63
CA VAL A 316 13.33 4.28 -3.01
C VAL A 316 13.89 5.70 -3.18
N ILE A 317 13.21 6.72 -2.63
CA ILE A 317 13.68 8.10 -2.68
C ILE A 317 14.99 8.27 -1.89
N THR A 318 15.07 7.71 -0.68
CA THR A 318 16.27 7.83 0.17
C THR A 318 17.50 7.21 -0.51
N VAL A 319 17.33 6.04 -1.10
CA VAL A 319 18.39 5.34 -1.85
C VAL A 319 18.79 6.14 -3.09
N SER A 320 17.82 6.59 -3.89
CA SER A 320 18.10 7.33 -5.14
C SER A 320 18.86 8.63 -4.89
N GLU A 321 18.50 9.39 -3.84
CA GLU A 321 19.20 10.64 -3.46
C GLU A 321 20.67 10.44 -3.08
N LYS A 322 21.10 9.20 -2.82
CA LYS A 322 22.45 8.86 -2.36
C LYS A 322 23.33 8.25 -3.43
N ILE A 323 22.75 7.46 -4.33
CA ILE A 323 23.51 6.77 -5.39
C ILE A 323 23.92 7.74 -6.50
N THR A 324 23.10 8.75 -6.78
CA THR A 324 23.26 9.59 -7.97
C THR A 324 23.23 11.09 -7.64
N PRO A 325 23.85 11.93 -8.48
CA PRO A 325 23.67 13.37 -8.42
C PRO A 325 22.19 13.77 -8.40
N LYS A 326 21.88 14.86 -7.72
CA LYS A 326 20.51 15.35 -7.49
C LYS A 326 19.62 15.34 -8.75
N PHE A 327 20.15 15.76 -9.90
CA PHE A 327 19.40 15.77 -11.16
C PHE A 327 19.09 14.36 -11.68
N ILE A 328 20.11 13.50 -11.76
CA ILE A 328 20.01 12.11 -12.23
C ILE A 328 19.08 11.29 -11.33
N SER A 329 19.20 11.46 -10.01
CA SER A 329 18.29 10.84 -9.03
C SER A 329 16.83 11.11 -9.37
N ARG A 330 16.49 12.36 -9.68
CA ARG A 330 15.10 12.74 -9.95
C ARG A 330 14.59 12.24 -11.29
N ALA A 331 15.41 12.36 -12.34
CA ALA A 331 15.07 11.79 -13.64
C ALA A 331 14.84 10.28 -13.52
N SER A 332 15.71 9.57 -12.78
CA SER A 332 15.56 8.13 -12.52
C SER A 332 14.30 7.79 -11.71
N LEU A 333 13.92 8.62 -10.72
CA LEU A 333 12.70 8.40 -9.92
C LEU A 333 11.44 8.60 -10.75
N ILE A 334 11.39 9.63 -11.60
CA ILE A 334 10.26 9.89 -12.50
C ILE A 334 10.16 8.74 -13.51
N PHE A 335 11.29 8.36 -14.14
CA PHE A 335 11.34 7.22 -15.04
C PHE A 335 10.87 5.94 -14.37
N LEU A 336 11.33 5.66 -13.15
CA LEU A 336 10.89 4.53 -12.36
C LEU A 336 9.38 4.58 -12.08
N CYS A 337 8.81 5.74 -11.77
CA CYS A 337 7.36 5.88 -11.58
C CYS A 337 6.59 5.57 -12.86
N ILE A 338 7.06 6.03 -14.03
CA ILE A 338 6.45 5.73 -15.33
C ILE A 338 6.54 4.22 -15.63
N LEU A 339 7.70 3.61 -15.38
CA LEU A 339 7.91 2.18 -15.56
C LEU A 339 6.99 1.35 -14.65
N VAL A 340 6.92 1.70 -13.36
CA VAL A 340 6.03 1.05 -12.39
C VAL A 340 4.57 1.23 -12.81
N PHE A 341 4.17 2.43 -13.26
CA PHE A 341 2.82 2.68 -13.75
C PHE A 341 2.47 1.76 -14.92
N TYR A 342 3.36 1.67 -15.90
CA TYR A 342 3.19 0.80 -17.05
C TYR A 342 3.09 -0.68 -16.63
N LEU A 343 4.07 -1.17 -15.87
CA LEU A 343 4.16 -2.58 -15.49
C LEU A 343 3.00 -3.04 -14.59
N ILE A 344 2.49 -2.18 -13.71
CA ILE A 344 1.46 -2.58 -12.74
C ILE A 344 0.06 -2.28 -13.25
N ASN A 345 -0.15 -1.18 -13.97
CA ASN A 345 -1.50 -0.70 -14.29
C ASN A 345 -1.88 -0.84 -15.76
N ILE A 346 -0.90 -0.84 -16.67
CA ILE A 346 -1.13 -0.95 -18.12
C ILE A 346 -0.89 -2.38 -18.61
N SER A 347 0.29 -2.97 -18.37
CA SER A 347 0.62 -4.30 -18.91
C SER A 347 -0.18 -5.43 -18.27
N THR A 348 -0.64 -5.26 -17.03
CA THR A 348 -1.57 -6.21 -16.37
C THR A 348 -3.01 -6.06 -16.86
N GLY A 349 -3.33 -5.02 -17.62
CA GLY A 349 -4.70 -4.68 -18.00
C GLY A 349 -5.56 -4.14 -16.85
N SER A 350 -5.00 -3.87 -15.66
CA SER A 350 -5.73 -3.42 -14.48
C SER A 350 -6.66 -2.24 -14.75
N ILE A 351 -6.13 -1.16 -15.36
CA ILE A 351 -6.93 0.03 -15.71
C ILE A 351 -8.07 -0.33 -16.67
N GLN A 352 -7.78 -1.11 -17.70
CA GLN A 352 -8.73 -1.44 -18.75
C GLN A 352 -9.87 -2.32 -18.23
N ASN A 353 -9.57 -3.28 -17.36
CA ASN A 353 -10.52 -4.29 -16.92
C ASN A 353 -11.42 -3.81 -15.77
N TYR A 354 -10.94 -2.89 -14.93
CA TYR A 354 -11.58 -2.60 -13.64
C TYR A 354 -11.87 -1.12 -13.38
N TYR A 355 -11.26 -0.22 -14.13
CA TYR A 355 -11.29 1.20 -13.84
C TYR A 355 -11.74 2.06 -15.04
N LEU A 356 -12.03 1.42 -16.18
CA LEU A 356 -12.56 2.05 -17.38
C LEU A 356 -13.88 1.41 -17.84
N PRO A 357 -14.79 2.19 -18.46
CA PRO A 357 -14.74 3.65 -18.55
C PRO A 357 -14.92 4.29 -17.16
N TYR A 358 -14.11 5.30 -16.84
CA TYR A 358 -14.26 6.01 -15.56
C TYR A 358 -15.48 6.93 -15.62
N SER A 359 -16.30 6.88 -14.57
CA SER A 359 -17.44 7.77 -14.38
C SER A 359 -17.52 8.21 -12.93
N PHE A 360 -18.09 9.40 -12.73
CA PHE A 360 -18.46 9.88 -11.41
C PHE A 360 -19.80 9.29 -10.99
N MET A 361 -20.00 9.13 -9.69
CA MET A 361 -21.28 8.76 -9.12
C MET A 361 -22.32 9.85 -9.43
N HIS A 362 -23.46 9.43 -9.98
CA HIS A 362 -24.60 10.31 -10.31
C HIS A 362 -25.46 10.61 -9.10
#